data_AF-A0A2T7UL02-F1
#
_entry.id   AF-A0A2T7UL02-F1
#
_cell.length_a   1.000
_cell.length_b   1.000
_cell.length_c   1.000
_cell.angle_alpha   90.00
_cell.angle_beta   90.00
_cell.angle_gamma   90.00
#
_symmetry.space_group_name_H-M   'P 1'
#
loop_
_entity.id
_entity.type
_entity.pdbx_description
1 polymer ?
#
loop_
_entity_poly.entity_id
_entity_poly.type
_entity_poly.pdbx_seq_one_letter_code
_entity_poly.pdbx_strand_id
1 'polypeptide(L)'
;MIRALSLILTLAPGAALASQPDCFGGALAPEEAAQGDYNVLDFPGGLVFYQRGGDPWGVEVVLEHCPSRDRVAATLYPVPDAESVDPADAGALADVFLDALDATETYTFGDLARLAEARGANVVQTRVAYQSCACRVAGGR
;
A
#
# COMPACT_ATOMS: atom_id res chain seq x y z
N MET A 1 19.45 -61.09 -9.39
CA MET A 1 20.26 -59.89 -9.11
C MET A 1 19.31 -58.70 -9.06
N ILE A 2 18.90 -58.29 -7.85
CA ILE A 2 17.94 -57.19 -7.66
C ILE A 2 18.75 -55.93 -7.33
N ARG A 3 18.72 -54.95 -8.23
CA ARG A 3 19.29 -53.61 -8.02
C ARG A 3 18.37 -52.86 -7.04
N ALA A 4 18.81 -52.68 -5.80
CA ALA A 4 18.20 -51.74 -4.88
C ALA A 4 18.62 -50.32 -5.31
N LEU A 5 17.68 -49.55 -5.86
CA LEU A 5 17.83 -48.10 -6.01
C LEU A 5 17.66 -47.49 -4.61
N SER A 6 18.77 -47.06 -4.00
CA SER A 6 18.73 -46.20 -2.83
C SER A 6 18.31 -44.80 -3.25
N LEU A 7 17.05 -44.46 -3.02
CA LEU A 7 16.53 -43.10 -3.18
C LEU A 7 17.10 -42.25 -2.04
N ILE A 8 18.08 -41.40 -2.35
CA ILE A 8 18.62 -40.42 -1.40
C ILE A 8 17.60 -39.28 -1.32
N LEU A 9 16.84 -39.26 -0.23
CA LEU A 9 15.95 -38.16 0.13
C LEU A 9 16.84 -36.99 0.57
N THR A 10 17.13 -36.04 -0.32
CA THR A 10 17.76 -34.77 0.07
C THR A 10 16.75 -33.95 0.85
N LEU A 11 16.82 -34.03 2.19
CA LEU A 11 16.22 -33.04 3.06
C LEU A 11 16.91 -31.71 2.80
N ALA A 12 16.23 -30.79 2.13
CA ALA A 12 16.64 -29.40 2.08
C ALA A 12 16.65 -28.87 3.53
N PRO A 13 17.77 -28.28 4.01
CA PRO A 13 17.78 -27.61 5.29
C PRO A 13 16.72 -26.50 5.27
N GLY A 14 16.00 -26.41 6.39
CA GLY A 14 14.72 -25.73 6.50
C GLY A 14 14.64 -24.39 5.80
N ALA A 15 13.57 -24.19 5.04
CA ALA A 15 13.03 -22.87 4.83
C ALA A 15 12.67 -22.33 6.22
N ALA A 16 13.59 -21.56 6.81
CA ALA A 16 13.24 -20.67 7.91
C ALA A 16 12.07 -19.84 7.41
N LEU A 17 10.89 -20.01 8.03
CA LEU A 17 9.74 -19.16 7.76
C LEU A 17 10.21 -17.73 7.95
N ALA A 18 10.26 -16.96 6.87
CA ALA A 18 10.66 -15.56 6.92
C ALA A 18 9.70 -14.84 7.88
N SER A 19 10.21 -14.38 9.02
CA SER A 19 9.46 -13.45 9.86
C SER A 19 9.47 -12.11 9.14
N GLN A 20 8.38 -11.85 8.41
CA GLN A 20 8.12 -10.56 7.76
C GLN A 20 7.74 -9.51 8.84
N PRO A 21 7.73 -8.19 8.54
CA PRO A 21 8.30 -7.15 9.41
C PRO A 21 7.32 -6.34 10.24
N ASP A 22 7.82 -5.84 11.39
CA ASP A 22 7.13 -5.16 12.47
C ASP A 22 7.36 -3.58 12.43
N CYS A 23 6.71 -2.77 11.56
CA CYS A 23 6.80 -1.30 11.30
C CYS A 23 5.71 -0.34 11.90
N PHE A 24 6.12 0.94 12.02
CA PHE A 24 5.35 2.19 12.09
C PHE A 24 6.34 3.35 11.79
N GLY A 25 6.65 3.59 10.51
CA GLY A 25 7.65 4.60 10.12
C GLY A 25 8.25 4.39 8.73
N GLY A 26 7.43 4.35 7.68
CA GLY A 26 7.94 4.51 6.31
C GLY A 26 8.10 3.25 5.44
N ALA A 27 7.73 2.05 5.89
CA ALA A 27 7.82 0.83 5.08
C ALA A 27 6.48 0.07 4.99
N LEU A 28 6.08 -0.26 3.75
CA LEU A 28 4.87 -1.03 3.45
C LEU A 28 5.03 -2.52 3.76
N ALA A 29 3.94 -3.28 3.79
CA ALA A 29 4.05 -4.74 3.86
C ALA A 29 4.81 -5.26 2.63
N PRO A 30 5.49 -6.41 2.72
CA PRO A 30 6.27 -6.98 1.63
C PRO A 30 5.48 -7.16 0.33
N GLU A 31 4.21 -7.55 0.42
CA GLU A 31 3.32 -7.74 -0.73
C GLU A 31 2.96 -6.42 -1.41
N GLU A 32 2.91 -5.34 -0.64
CA GLU A 32 2.73 -4.00 -1.17
C GLU A 32 4.06 -3.46 -1.68
N ALA A 33 5.16 -3.55 -0.93
CA ALA A 33 6.50 -3.11 -1.35
C ALA A 33 6.95 -3.70 -2.71
N ALA A 34 6.42 -4.86 -3.12
CA ALA A 34 6.69 -5.44 -4.44
C ALA A 34 6.07 -4.69 -5.63
N GLN A 35 5.12 -3.76 -5.41
CA GLN A 35 4.33 -3.11 -6.48
C GLN A 35 4.94 -1.81 -7.04
N GLY A 36 6.13 -1.37 -6.61
CA GLY A 36 6.77 -0.17 -7.18
C GLY A 36 7.69 0.60 -6.22
N ASP A 37 7.98 1.84 -6.58
CA ASP A 37 8.65 2.81 -5.71
C ASP A 37 7.61 3.54 -4.86
N TYR A 38 7.94 3.84 -3.60
CA TYR A 38 7.02 4.45 -2.64
C TYR A 38 7.66 5.66 -1.98
N ASN A 39 6.86 6.72 -1.83
CA ASN A 39 7.14 7.81 -0.90
C ASN A 39 6.15 7.72 0.25
N VAL A 40 6.59 7.18 1.39
CA VAL A 40 5.78 7.07 2.60
C VAL A 40 6.05 8.28 3.50
N LEU A 41 4.98 8.91 3.96
CA LEU A 41 4.98 10.07 4.86
C LEU A 41 4.16 9.74 6.12
N ASP A 42 4.75 10.00 7.29
CA ASP A 42 4.09 9.82 8.58
C ASP A 42 3.54 11.16 9.09
N PHE A 43 2.31 11.14 9.61
CA PHE A 43 1.61 12.31 10.15
C PHE A 43 1.20 12.08 11.62
N PRO A 44 1.02 13.16 12.41
CA PRO A 44 0.49 13.07 13.77
C PRO A 44 -0.83 12.29 13.85
N GLY A 45 -1.09 11.66 15.00
CA GLY A 45 -2.30 10.85 15.18
C GLY A 45 -2.20 9.43 14.59
N GLY A 46 -1.03 9.04 14.08
CA GLY A 46 -0.83 7.71 13.52
C GLY A 46 -1.42 7.56 12.11
N LEU A 47 -1.38 8.66 11.35
CA LEU A 47 -1.77 8.69 9.95
C LEU A 47 -0.53 8.42 9.09
N VAL A 48 -0.71 7.62 8.05
CA VAL A 48 0.35 7.28 7.09
C VAL A 48 -0.19 7.52 5.69
N PHE A 49 0.53 8.33 4.93
CA PHE A 49 0.25 8.63 3.54
C PHE A 49 1.32 8.01 2.67
N TYR A 50 0.93 7.42 1.55
CA TYR A 50 1.89 7.00 0.54
C TYR A 50 1.26 6.95 -0.83
N GLN A 51 2.10 7.10 -1.84
CA GLN A 51 1.74 6.88 -3.23
C GLN A 51 2.42 5.62 -3.73
N ARG A 52 1.72 4.90 -4.60
CA ARG A 52 2.23 3.72 -5.28
C ARG A 52 1.68 3.57 -6.68
N GLY A 53 2.25 2.64 -7.42
CA GLY A 53 1.88 2.42 -8.81
C GLY A 53 3.06 2.68 -9.72
N GLY A 54 2.81 2.45 -11.00
CA GLY A 54 3.83 2.43 -12.02
C GLY A 54 3.24 1.95 -13.33
N ASP A 55 3.89 2.34 -14.41
CA ASP A 55 3.39 2.10 -15.76
C ASP A 55 3.16 0.61 -16.03
N PRO A 56 2.06 0.22 -16.71
CA PRO A 56 0.88 1.00 -17.10
C PRO A 56 -0.30 0.90 -16.11
N TRP A 57 -0.07 0.47 -14.86
CA TRP A 57 -1.11 -0.03 -13.95
C TRP A 57 -1.89 1.06 -13.19
N GLY A 58 -1.55 2.32 -13.43
CA GLY A 58 -2.13 3.48 -12.75
C GLY A 58 -1.30 3.97 -11.57
N VAL A 59 -1.82 5.00 -10.91
CA VAL A 59 -1.25 5.64 -9.74
C VAL A 59 -2.27 5.59 -8.63
N GLU A 60 -1.90 5.01 -7.50
CA GLU A 60 -2.73 4.89 -6.31
C GLU A 60 -2.14 5.75 -5.17
N VAL A 61 -2.97 6.64 -4.66
CA VAL A 61 -2.69 7.45 -3.46
C VAL A 61 -3.44 6.83 -2.30
N VAL A 62 -2.74 6.62 -1.18
CA VAL A 62 -3.28 5.94 -0.02
C VAL A 62 -3.07 6.78 1.23
N LEU A 63 -4.11 6.89 2.04
CA LEU A 63 -4.03 7.34 3.42
C LEU A 63 -4.59 6.27 4.34
N GLU A 64 -3.92 6.09 5.47
CA GLU A 64 -4.25 5.08 6.47
C GLU A 64 -4.16 5.68 7.86
N HIS A 65 -5.09 5.31 8.75
CA HIS A 65 -5.02 5.62 10.16
C HIS A 65 -4.68 4.34 10.91
N CYS A 66 -3.42 4.15 11.27
CA CYS A 66 -2.94 2.89 11.80
C CYS A 66 -3.63 2.44 13.10
N PRO A 67 -4.02 3.32 14.05
CA PRO A 67 -4.76 2.91 15.25
C PRO A 67 -6.12 2.27 14.95
N SER A 68 -6.93 2.85 14.05
CA SER A 68 -8.23 2.26 13.67
C SER A 68 -8.09 1.19 12.58
N ARG A 69 -7.00 1.28 11.82
CA ARG A 69 -6.71 0.56 10.58
C ARG A 69 -7.63 0.96 9.44
N ASP A 70 -8.22 2.15 9.50
CA ASP A 70 -9.01 2.65 8.37
C ASP A 70 -8.08 3.10 7.26
N ARG A 71 -8.51 2.87 6.02
CA ARG A 71 -7.78 3.22 4.82
C ARG A 71 -8.73 3.78 3.80
N VAL A 72 -8.25 4.79 3.10
CA VAL A 72 -8.79 5.25 1.82
C VAL A 72 -7.67 5.15 0.79
N ALA A 73 -7.95 4.43 -0.28
CA ALA A 73 -7.06 4.30 -1.42
C ALA A 73 -7.78 4.85 -2.65
N ALA A 74 -7.12 5.73 -3.38
CA ALA A 74 -7.65 6.41 -4.56
C ALA A 74 -6.73 6.14 -5.75
N THR A 75 -7.26 5.47 -6.77
CA THR A 75 -6.49 5.05 -7.94
C THR A 75 -6.91 5.82 -9.17
N LEU A 76 -5.95 6.52 -9.78
CA LEU A 76 -6.07 7.03 -11.14
C LEU A 76 -5.52 6.00 -12.12
N TYR A 77 -6.28 5.74 -13.18
CA TYR A 77 -5.83 4.94 -14.30
C TYR A 77 -5.47 5.84 -15.48
N PRO A 78 -4.56 5.41 -16.38
CA PRO A 78 -4.35 6.10 -17.63
C PRO A 78 -5.68 6.27 -18.37
N VAL A 79 -5.88 7.44 -18.97
CA VAL A 79 -7.01 7.63 -19.90
C VAL A 79 -6.87 6.67 -21.09
N PRO A 80 -7.96 6.34 -21.81
CA PRO A 80 -7.86 5.53 -23.01
C PRO A 80 -6.78 6.07 -23.96
N ASP A 81 -6.00 5.15 -24.53
CA ASP A 81 -4.88 5.42 -25.45
C ASP A 81 -3.65 6.12 -24.84
N ALA A 82 -3.63 6.38 -23.52
CA ALA A 82 -2.43 6.81 -22.81
C ALA A 82 -1.63 5.60 -22.29
N GLU A 83 -0.29 5.70 -22.34
CA GLU A 83 0.61 4.66 -21.81
C GLU A 83 0.74 4.72 -20.28
N SER A 84 0.46 5.88 -19.69
CA SER A 84 0.60 6.16 -18.25
C SER A 84 -0.36 7.26 -17.79
N VAL A 85 -0.47 7.42 -16.46
CA VAL A 85 -1.20 8.55 -15.84
C VAL A 85 -0.36 9.81 -16.00
N ASP A 86 -1.01 10.94 -16.34
CA ASP A 86 -0.32 12.24 -16.37
C ASP A 86 0.27 12.55 -14.98
N PRO A 87 1.58 12.83 -14.86
CA PRO A 87 2.19 13.18 -13.58
C PRO A 87 1.51 14.36 -12.86
N ALA A 88 0.93 15.31 -13.61
CA ALA A 88 0.20 16.43 -13.04
C ALA A 88 -1.12 15.98 -12.38
N ASP A 89 -1.86 15.05 -12.99
CA ASP A 89 -3.09 14.50 -12.41
C ASP A 89 -2.79 13.65 -11.17
N ALA A 90 -1.72 12.85 -11.24
CA ALA A 90 -1.21 12.10 -10.09
C ALA A 90 -0.81 13.01 -8.93
N GLY A 91 -0.09 14.11 -9.21
CA GLY A 91 0.28 15.12 -8.23
C GLY A 91 -0.94 15.81 -7.63
N ALA A 92 -1.88 16.23 -8.46
CA ALA A 92 -3.11 16.88 -8.01
C ALA A 92 -3.91 15.96 -7.07
N LEU A 93 -4.00 14.66 -7.37
CA LEU A 93 -4.66 13.70 -6.47
C LEU A 93 -3.93 13.60 -5.12
N ALA A 94 -2.60 13.54 -5.11
CA ALA A 94 -1.82 13.54 -3.87
C ALA A 94 -2.07 14.81 -3.04
N ASP A 95 -2.12 15.98 -3.69
CA ASP A 95 -2.37 17.26 -3.03
C ASP A 95 -3.72 17.30 -2.30
N VAL A 96 -4.77 16.65 -2.82
CA VAL A 96 -6.08 16.56 -2.12
C VAL A 96 -5.93 16.00 -0.71
N PHE A 97 -5.11 14.97 -0.56
CA PHE A 97 -4.92 14.29 0.70
C PHE A 97 -3.98 15.07 1.60
N LEU A 98 -2.89 15.61 1.04
CA LEU A 98 -1.91 16.39 1.79
C LEU A 98 -2.50 17.70 2.31
N ASP A 99 -3.25 18.43 1.48
CA ASP A 99 -3.94 19.66 1.87
C ASP A 99 -4.96 19.40 2.99
N ALA A 100 -5.69 18.28 2.90
CA ALA A 100 -6.65 17.89 3.93
C ALA A 100 -5.98 17.47 5.26
N LEU A 101 -4.75 16.97 5.22
CA LEU A 101 -3.95 16.67 6.42
C LEU A 101 -3.35 17.92 7.05
N ASP A 102 -3.04 18.95 6.26
CA ASP A 102 -2.51 20.24 6.73
C ASP A 102 -3.62 21.25 7.12
N ALA A 103 -4.85 21.00 6.70
CA ALA A 103 -5.98 21.88 6.96
C ALA A 103 -6.30 22.02 8.46
N THR A 104 -6.72 23.24 8.85
CA THR A 104 -7.24 23.51 10.20
C THR A 104 -8.64 22.91 10.42
N GLU A 105 -9.34 22.55 9.35
CA GLU A 105 -10.64 21.88 9.38
C GLU A 105 -10.45 20.36 9.39
N THR A 106 -11.33 19.63 10.09
CA THR A 106 -11.21 18.16 10.22
C THR A 106 -11.85 17.47 9.02
N TYR A 107 -11.04 16.82 8.19
CA TYR A 107 -11.51 15.94 7.12
C TYR A 107 -11.63 14.49 7.60
N THR A 108 -12.71 13.82 7.21
CA THR A 108 -12.86 12.37 7.40
C THR A 108 -12.32 11.59 6.20
N PHE A 109 -12.06 10.29 6.37
CA PHE A 109 -11.78 9.37 5.26
C PHE A 109 -12.88 9.40 4.18
N GLY A 110 -14.14 9.60 4.59
CA GLY A 110 -15.25 9.72 3.66
C GLY A 110 -15.27 11.04 2.89
N ASP A 111 -14.78 12.14 3.47
CA ASP A 111 -14.60 13.41 2.75
C ASP A 111 -13.50 13.28 1.70
N LEU A 112 -12.36 12.71 2.09
CA LEU A 112 -11.24 12.45 1.20
C LEU A 112 -11.64 11.57 0.01
N ALA A 113 -12.43 10.53 0.27
CA ALA A 113 -12.97 9.68 -0.78
C ALA A 113 -13.78 10.47 -1.81
N ARG A 114 -14.70 11.34 -1.35
CA ARG A 114 -15.51 12.18 -2.25
C ARG A 114 -14.67 13.19 -3.02
N LEU A 115 -13.67 13.78 -2.38
CA LEU A 115 -12.75 14.73 -3.04
C LEU A 115 -11.91 14.02 -4.12
N ALA A 116 -11.45 12.81 -3.85
CA ALA A 116 -10.70 11.99 -4.81
C ALA A 116 -11.58 11.52 -5.98
N GLU A 117 -12.82 11.07 -5.72
CA GLU A 117 -13.79 10.72 -6.76
C GLU A 117 -14.10 11.91 -7.67
N ALA A 118 -14.22 13.12 -7.11
CA ALA A 118 -14.42 14.34 -7.88
C ALA A 118 -13.25 14.68 -8.84
N ARG A 119 -12.07 14.09 -8.60
CA ARG A 119 -10.89 14.15 -9.48
C ARG A 119 -10.81 13.00 -10.47
N GLY A 120 -11.81 12.11 -10.49
CA GLY A 120 -11.86 10.95 -11.39
C GLY A 120 -11.12 9.72 -10.88
N ALA A 121 -10.69 9.70 -9.61
CA ALA A 121 -10.08 8.52 -9.02
C ALA A 121 -11.14 7.46 -8.67
N ASN A 122 -10.77 6.20 -8.83
CA ASN A 122 -11.53 5.08 -8.28
C ASN A 122 -11.14 4.92 -6.82
N VAL A 123 -12.10 5.01 -5.91
CA VAL A 123 -11.83 5.00 -4.47
C VAL A 123 -12.27 3.70 -3.83
N VAL A 124 -11.41 3.16 -2.98
CA VAL A 124 -11.69 2.04 -2.09
C VAL A 124 -11.44 2.50 -0.66
N GLN A 125 -12.50 2.49 0.15
CA GLN A 125 -12.38 2.60 1.59
C GLN A 125 -12.44 1.21 2.21
N THR A 126 -11.47 0.89 3.05
CA THR A 126 -11.36 -0.43 3.66
C THR A 126 -10.75 -0.35 5.05
N ARG A 127 -10.79 -1.47 5.77
CA ARG A 127 -10.02 -1.66 7.00
C ARG A 127 -8.83 -2.54 6.70
N VAL A 128 -7.61 -2.01 6.80
CA VAL A 128 -6.41 -2.70 6.35
C VAL A 128 -6.06 -3.86 7.28
N ALA A 129 -5.90 -5.05 6.70
CA ALA A 129 -5.32 -6.20 7.36
C ALA A 129 -3.79 -6.10 7.32
N TYR A 130 -3.08 -7.19 7.08
CA TYR A 130 -1.61 -7.25 7.13
C TYR A 130 -0.88 -6.58 5.95
N GLN A 131 -1.60 -6.15 4.91
CA GLN A 131 -1.01 -5.68 3.65
C GLN A 131 -0.51 -4.24 3.73
N SER A 132 -1.06 -3.40 4.60
CA SER A 132 -0.57 -2.04 4.80
C SER A 132 -0.82 -1.55 6.21
N CYS A 133 -0.44 -0.32 6.47
CA CYS A 133 0.84 0.03 7.02
C CYS A 133 0.66 1.17 8.03
N ALA A 134 1.75 1.82 8.45
CA ALA A 134 3.15 1.47 8.20
C ALA A 134 3.41 0.18 8.97
N CYS A 135 3.66 -0.96 8.30
CA CYS A 135 3.22 -2.30 8.75
C CYS A 135 4.01 -2.98 9.84
N ARG A 136 3.40 -3.54 10.92
CA ARG A 136 4.05 -4.47 11.86
C ARG A 136 3.61 -6.00 11.73
N VAL A 137 4.51 -7.00 11.58
CA VAL A 137 4.42 -8.48 11.76
C VAL A 137 5.52 -8.97 12.75
N ALA A 138 5.13 -9.44 13.95
CA ALA A 138 5.85 -10.47 14.70
C ALA A 138 4.94 -11.19 15.72
N GLY A 139 4.68 -12.48 15.48
CA GLY A 139 4.10 -13.40 16.48
C GLY A 139 2.96 -14.26 15.95
N GLY A 140 3.30 -15.37 15.31
CA GLY A 140 2.41 -16.54 15.35
C GLY A 140 2.18 -16.93 16.81
N ARG A 141 0.92 -17.16 17.19
CA ARG A 141 0.63 -17.98 18.36
C ARG A 141 0.58 -19.43 17.93
#